data_AF-C6LGS7-F1
#
_entry.id   AF-C6LGS7-F1
#
_cell.length_a   1.000
_cell.length_b   1.000
_cell.length_c   1.000
_cell.angle_alpha   90.00
_cell.angle_beta   90.00
_cell.angle_gamma   90.00
#
_symmetry.space_group_name_H-M   'P 1'
#
loop_
_entity.id
_entity.type
_entity.pdbx_description
1 polymer ?
#
loop_
_entity_poly.entity_id
_entity_poly.type
_entity_poly.pdbx_seq_one_letter_code
_entity_poly.pdbx_strand_id
1 'polypeptide(L)'
;MKKKQVLAMALTASMALGMTAATGVSAAAEDEVVTLKWIQVGNGMPENYDAWLAQINPYLEEKIGVNLDMEIVPWGDWDNRRSVITNSGEYFDILFTDQTRYSAEVTTGVLMDITELLPEAAPDLYSFIPEDYWKAVSVNDAIYGVPTYKDSSITEYFIWDKDIADKYDIDIESITTFEDLEPALAKIKEGEGGNPYYMSKSGADFLVTAYYDQLGAGLSAIGVKYDDETKTVVNPLEDEEILSKLDIIHRMYVDGIINGDAPTADDSNKYRTFFTAQGWSGAAKSTWGPNNGIANCVAIQYGDTVVSNTSVRGSISAIYSGCEHPDKALELLQLVNTDNKVRDWLYYGVEGENFEYTENGTVNKLNSDWSMAGYTQGTFFAVTDLEGSEGQWDEVKALNEAAKPSAMLGFDMDTSNVETELANCRAVYEKYKSEFFTGAQDPRELIETIKSELDAAGWETIRAEAQAQIDATK
;
A
#
# COMPACT_ATOMS: atom_id res chain seq x y z
N MET A 1 -36.14 -50.49 -21.90
CA MET A 1 -36.08 -51.13 -23.23
C MET A 1 -36.53 -50.14 -24.28
N LYS A 2 -35.66 -49.87 -25.28
CA LYS A 2 -35.92 -49.43 -26.67
C LYS A 2 -36.90 -48.25 -26.89
N LYS A 3 -36.40 -47.10 -27.37
CA LYS A 3 -36.35 -46.66 -28.80
C LYS A 3 -37.77 -46.49 -29.38
N LYS A 4 -38.17 -45.44 -30.11
CA LYS A 4 -37.50 -44.38 -30.88
C LYS A 4 -38.64 -43.64 -31.64
N GLN A 5 -38.41 -42.36 -31.99
CA GLN A 5 -38.69 -41.76 -33.32
C GLN A 5 -40.18 -41.60 -33.77
N VAL A 6 -40.65 -40.63 -34.58
CA VAL A 6 -40.10 -39.50 -35.37
C VAL A 6 -41.25 -38.82 -36.15
N LEU A 7 -41.08 -37.52 -36.48
CA LEU A 7 -41.66 -36.70 -37.59
C LEU A 7 -43.20 -36.59 -37.69
N ALA A 8 -43.83 -35.61 -38.35
CA ALA A 8 -43.57 -34.24 -38.80
C ALA A 8 -44.68 -33.99 -39.85
N MET A 9 -45.29 -32.80 -39.88
CA MET A 9 -45.88 -32.28 -41.12
C MET A 9 -45.77 -30.76 -41.13
N ALA A 10 -45.18 -30.27 -42.22
CA ALA A 10 -44.94 -28.89 -42.57
C ALA A 10 -46.16 -28.29 -43.29
N LEU A 11 -46.30 -26.95 -43.24
CA LEU A 11 -46.93 -26.17 -44.33
C LEU A 11 -46.46 -24.70 -44.28
N THR A 12 -45.43 -24.46 -45.08
CA THR A 12 -45.17 -23.34 -46.00
C THR A 12 -45.80 -21.95 -45.80
N ALA A 13 -44.88 -21.01 -45.61
CA ALA A 13 -44.75 -19.62 -46.07
C ALA A 13 -45.69 -19.08 -47.18
N SER A 14 -46.02 -17.79 -47.03
CA SER A 14 -46.14 -16.83 -48.13
C SER A 14 -45.82 -15.40 -47.64
N MET A 15 -44.75 -14.82 -48.17
CA MET A 15 -44.37 -13.40 -48.05
C MET A 15 -45.28 -12.53 -48.93
N ALA A 16 -45.54 -11.29 -48.49
CA ALA A 16 -45.76 -10.16 -49.39
C ALA A 16 -45.16 -8.89 -48.76
N LEU A 17 -44.13 -8.35 -49.43
CA LEU A 17 -43.56 -7.03 -49.19
C LEU A 17 -44.57 -5.94 -49.58
N GLY A 18 -44.67 -4.90 -48.75
CA GLY A 18 -45.21 -3.60 -49.10
C GLY A 18 -44.31 -2.51 -48.51
N MET A 19 -43.45 -1.92 -49.36
CA MET A 19 -42.65 -0.73 -49.05
C MET A 19 -43.55 0.51 -48.98
N THR A 20 -43.43 1.29 -47.91
CA THR A 20 -43.64 2.74 -47.93
C THR A 20 -42.58 3.39 -47.05
N ALA A 21 -41.75 4.22 -47.68
CA ALA A 21 -40.70 5.01 -47.05
C ALA A 21 -41.24 6.40 -46.63
N ALA A 22 -40.87 6.82 -45.42
CA ALA A 22 -40.84 8.18 -44.84
C ALA A 22 -40.93 7.97 -43.32
N THR A 23 -40.01 8.32 -42.44
CA THR A 23 -38.92 9.31 -42.44
C THR A 23 -37.96 8.86 -41.34
N GLY A 24 -36.65 8.88 -41.61
CA GLY A 24 -35.63 8.59 -40.61
C GLY A 24 -35.67 9.60 -39.47
N VAL A 25 -36.00 9.12 -38.28
CA VAL A 25 -35.40 9.60 -37.05
C VAL A 25 -34.43 8.49 -36.67
N SER A 26 -33.14 8.73 -36.85
CA SER A 26 -32.12 7.94 -36.17
C SER A 26 -32.38 8.20 -34.68
N ALA A 27 -33.03 7.26 -34.00
CA ALA A 27 -32.89 7.18 -32.56
C ALA A 27 -31.39 7.01 -32.34
N ALA A 28 -30.76 8.00 -31.69
CA ALA A 28 -29.48 7.77 -31.05
C ALA A 28 -29.65 6.50 -30.22
N ALA A 29 -28.72 5.56 -30.32
CA ALA A 29 -28.62 4.54 -29.31
C ALA A 29 -28.50 5.30 -27.98
N GLU A 30 -29.45 5.11 -27.06
CA GLU A 30 -29.21 5.47 -25.67
C GLU A 30 -28.02 4.62 -25.27
N ASP A 31 -26.88 5.26 -25.00
CA ASP A 31 -25.70 4.56 -24.49
C ASP A 31 -26.13 3.84 -23.20
N GLU A 32 -25.98 2.51 -23.18
CA GLU A 32 -26.37 1.68 -22.04
C GLU A 32 -25.48 2.04 -20.85
N VAL A 33 -26.09 2.46 -19.73
CA VAL A 33 -25.36 2.82 -18.51
C VAL A 33 -24.77 1.55 -17.90
N VAL A 34 -23.44 1.49 -17.82
CA VAL A 34 -22.70 0.33 -17.30
C VAL A 34 -22.65 0.39 -15.78
N THR A 35 -22.90 -0.71 -15.08
CA THR A 35 -22.65 -0.78 -13.62
C THR A 35 -21.36 -1.54 -13.35
N LEU A 36 -20.40 -0.88 -12.71
CA LEU A 36 -19.08 -1.44 -12.40
C LEU A 36 -19.04 -1.90 -10.93
N LYS A 37 -18.72 -3.18 -10.71
CA LYS A 37 -18.50 -3.76 -9.39
C LYS A 37 -17.05 -3.58 -8.95
N TRP A 38 -16.83 -2.85 -7.87
CA TRP A 38 -15.51 -2.61 -7.28
C TRP A 38 -15.43 -3.18 -5.86
N ILE A 39 -14.52 -4.14 -5.67
CA ILE A 39 -14.29 -4.79 -4.37
C ILE A 39 -13.07 -4.16 -3.69
N GLN A 40 -13.23 -3.71 -2.44
CA GLN A 40 -12.19 -3.08 -1.63
C GLN A 40 -12.18 -3.63 -0.20
N VAL A 41 -11.08 -3.36 0.51
CA VAL A 41 -11.00 -3.54 1.96
C VAL A 41 -11.36 -2.25 2.71
N GLY A 42 -11.95 -2.37 3.89
CA GLY A 42 -12.27 -1.24 4.77
C GLY A 42 -12.87 -1.68 6.10
N ASN A 43 -13.61 -0.78 6.75
CA ASN A 43 -14.31 -1.07 8.02
C ASN A 43 -15.73 -1.64 7.80
N GLY A 44 -15.97 -2.29 6.66
CA GLY A 44 -17.28 -2.77 6.22
C GLY A 44 -18.09 -1.74 5.42
N MET A 45 -19.25 -2.15 4.91
CA MET A 45 -20.14 -1.27 4.13
C MET A 45 -20.66 -0.08 4.97
N PRO A 46 -20.63 1.17 4.45
CA PRO A 46 -21.18 2.33 5.14
C PRO A 46 -22.69 2.18 5.39
N GLU A 47 -23.18 2.68 6.54
CA GLU A 47 -24.63 2.62 6.85
C GLU A 47 -25.49 3.48 5.90
N ASN A 48 -24.91 4.56 5.37
CA ASN A 48 -25.56 5.48 4.42
C ASN A 48 -25.16 5.22 2.95
N TYR A 49 -24.77 3.99 2.63
CA TYR A 49 -24.33 3.59 1.28
C TYR A 49 -25.37 3.89 0.17
N ASP A 50 -26.66 3.67 0.42
CA ASP A 50 -27.71 3.97 -0.56
C ASP A 50 -27.83 5.48 -0.86
N ALA A 51 -27.63 6.33 0.15
CA ALA A 51 -27.62 7.78 -0.02
C ALA A 51 -26.39 8.24 -0.81
N TRP A 52 -25.24 7.61 -0.55
CA TRP A 52 -24.02 7.82 -1.31
C TRP A 52 -24.19 7.43 -2.78
N LEU A 53 -24.73 6.25 -3.08
CA LEU A 53 -25.03 5.84 -4.46
C LEU A 53 -25.96 6.83 -5.16
N ALA A 54 -27.02 7.28 -4.49
CA ALA A 54 -27.96 8.26 -5.03
C ALA A 54 -27.32 9.62 -5.34
N GLN A 55 -26.17 9.94 -4.71
CA GLN A 55 -25.42 11.17 -4.94
C GLN A 55 -24.35 11.00 -6.03
N ILE A 56 -23.54 9.94 -5.98
CA ILE A 56 -22.40 9.74 -6.88
C ILE A 56 -22.81 9.24 -8.27
N ASN A 57 -23.74 8.28 -8.35
CA ASN A 57 -24.07 7.62 -9.62
C ASN A 57 -24.65 8.58 -10.68
N PRO A 58 -25.57 9.50 -10.37
CA PRO A 58 -26.05 10.46 -11.38
C PRO A 58 -24.92 11.30 -11.99
N TYR A 59 -23.89 11.63 -11.20
CA TYR A 59 -22.74 12.39 -11.67
C TYR A 59 -21.81 11.56 -12.56
N LEU A 60 -21.59 10.29 -12.20
CA LEU A 60 -20.79 9.36 -12.99
C LEU A 60 -21.50 8.98 -14.30
N GLU A 61 -22.82 8.76 -14.26
CA GLU A 61 -23.65 8.47 -15.43
C GLU A 61 -23.59 9.63 -16.43
N GLU A 62 -23.73 10.88 -15.98
CA GLU A 62 -23.62 12.06 -16.85
C GLU A 62 -22.23 12.18 -17.48
N LYS A 63 -21.17 11.89 -16.73
CA LYS A 63 -19.79 12.10 -17.19
C LYS A 63 -19.25 11.00 -18.10
N ILE A 64 -19.46 9.76 -17.72
CA ILE A 64 -18.82 8.59 -18.36
C ILE A 64 -19.81 7.44 -18.60
N GLY A 65 -21.09 7.59 -18.27
CA GLY A 65 -22.11 6.57 -18.52
C GLY A 65 -21.98 5.35 -17.61
N VAL A 66 -21.50 5.52 -16.36
CA VAL A 66 -21.35 4.41 -15.41
C VAL A 66 -22.04 4.66 -14.09
N ASN A 67 -22.42 3.57 -13.44
CA ASN A 67 -22.82 3.47 -12.04
C ASN A 67 -21.81 2.61 -11.27
N LEU A 68 -21.68 2.84 -9.97
CA LEU A 68 -20.87 2.04 -9.06
C LEU A 68 -21.72 1.03 -8.28
N ASP A 69 -21.15 -0.14 -8.05
CA ASP A 69 -21.52 -1.13 -7.04
C ASP A 69 -20.27 -1.49 -6.23
N MET A 70 -20.28 -1.25 -4.93
CA MET A 70 -19.10 -1.38 -4.07
C MET A 70 -19.29 -2.55 -3.11
N GLU A 71 -18.24 -3.36 -2.96
CA GLU A 71 -18.16 -4.36 -1.90
C GLU A 71 -17.00 -3.99 -0.96
N ILE A 72 -17.31 -3.51 0.25
CA ILE A 72 -16.31 -3.13 1.25
C ILE A 72 -16.18 -4.24 2.29
N VAL A 73 -15.09 -5.00 2.16
CA VAL A 73 -14.80 -6.15 3.00
C VAL A 73 -14.09 -5.70 4.28
N PRO A 74 -14.55 -6.13 5.47
CA PRO A 74 -13.85 -5.86 6.73
C PRO A 74 -12.40 -6.35 6.72
N TRP A 75 -11.48 -5.59 7.32
CA TRP A 75 -10.04 -5.94 7.44
C TRP A 75 -9.79 -7.39 7.87
N GLY A 76 -10.51 -7.88 8.88
CA GLY A 76 -10.33 -9.23 9.43
C GLY A 76 -10.75 -10.36 8.48
N ASP A 77 -11.57 -10.07 7.49
CA ASP A 77 -12.09 -11.03 6.52
C ASP A 77 -11.42 -10.91 5.14
N TRP A 78 -10.59 -9.87 4.95
CA TRP A 78 -10.08 -9.48 3.63
C TRP A 78 -9.26 -10.57 2.94
N ASP A 79 -8.28 -11.15 3.63
CA ASP A 79 -7.44 -12.21 3.07
C ASP A 79 -8.23 -13.43 2.62
N ASN A 80 -9.22 -13.83 3.41
CA ASN A 80 -10.11 -14.94 3.08
C ASN A 80 -10.97 -14.59 1.86
N ARG A 81 -11.55 -13.39 1.84
CA ARG A 81 -12.43 -12.95 0.76
C ARG A 81 -11.69 -12.80 -0.56
N ARG A 82 -10.50 -12.18 -0.57
CA ARG A 82 -9.61 -12.13 -1.76
C ARG A 82 -9.28 -13.51 -2.29
N SER A 83 -8.93 -14.44 -1.40
CA SER A 83 -8.62 -15.82 -1.78
C SER A 83 -9.82 -16.50 -2.42
N VAL A 84 -11.05 -16.21 -1.99
CA VAL A 84 -12.27 -16.72 -2.66
C VAL A 84 -12.45 -16.09 -4.03
N ILE A 85 -12.35 -14.75 -4.14
CA ILE A 85 -12.54 -14.02 -5.41
C ILE A 85 -11.59 -14.54 -6.48
N THR A 86 -10.29 -14.62 -6.13
CA THR A 86 -9.22 -15.01 -7.06
C THR A 86 -9.27 -16.48 -7.49
N ASN A 87 -9.88 -17.38 -6.70
CA ASN A 87 -9.96 -18.82 -7.00
C ASN A 87 -11.33 -19.29 -7.52
N SER A 88 -12.41 -18.56 -7.27
CA SER A 88 -13.77 -19.00 -7.60
C SER A 88 -14.25 -18.58 -8.99
N GLY A 89 -13.63 -17.55 -9.59
CA GLY A 89 -14.10 -16.93 -10.82
C GLY A 89 -15.38 -16.10 -10.63
N GLU A 90 -15.66 -15.67 -9.39
CA GLU A 90 -16.71 -14.69 -9.12
C GLU A 90 -16.47 -13.41 -9.93
N TYR A 91 -17.54 -12.85 -10.51
CA TYR A 91 -17.46 -11.63 -11.30
C TYR A 91 -17.23 -10.38 -10.43
N PHE A 92 -16.31 -9.54 -10.88
CA PHE A 92 -16.06 -8.17 -10.44
C PHE A 92 -15.42 -7.41 -11.62
N ASP A 93 -15.40 -6.09 -11.58
CA ASP A 93 -14.73 -5.28 -12.60
C ASP A 93 -13.38 -4.77 -12.10
N ILE A 94 -13.36 -4.27 -10.85
CA ILE A 94 -12.17 -3.70 -10.21
C ILE A 94 -11.96 -4.36 -8.84
N LEU A 95 -10.71 -4.70 -8.54
CA LEU A 95 -10.29 -5.27 -7.27
C LEU A 95 -9.15 -4.44 -6.66
N PHE A 96 -9.30 -4.05 -5.41
CA PHE A 96 -8.18 -3.58 -4.62
C PHE A 96 -7.16 -4.72 -4.43
N THR A 97 -5.90 -4.43 -4.72
CA THR A 97 -4.77 -5.31 -4.46
C THR A 97 -3.60 -4.52 -3.89
N ASP A 98 -2.59 -5.24 -3.41
CA ASP A 98 -1.45 -4.68 -2.72
C ASP A 98 -0.19 -5.52 -3.00
N GLN A 99 0.94 -5.01 -2.54
CA GLN A 99 2.27 -5.61 -2.69
C GLN A 99 2.32 -7.09 -2.28
N THR A 100 1.51 -7.54 -1.33
CA THR A 100 1.57 -8.92 -0.80
C THR A 100 0.92 -9.95 -1.73
N ARG A 101 0.09 -9.50 -2.66
CA ARG A 101 -0.76 -10.38 -3.47
C ARG A 101 -0.73 -10.08 -4.96
N TYR A 102 -0.44 -8.84 -5.35
CA TYR A 102 -0.56 -8.38 -6.73
C TYR A 102 0.20 -9.28 -7.71
N SER A 103 1.48 -9.57 -7.48
CA SER A 103 2.27 -10.43 -8.38
C SER A 103 1.72 -11.86 -8.47
N ALA A 104 1.20 -12.41 -7.36
CA ALA A 104 0.56 -13.72 -7.37
C ALA A 104 -0.76 -13.72 -8.14
N GLU A 105 -1.57 -12.67 -8.00
CA GLU A 105 -2.82 -12.47 -8.74
C GLU A 105 -2.59 -12.27 -10.24
N VAL A 106 -1.54 -11.54 -10.63
CA VAL A 106 -1.11 -11.46 -12.03
C VAL A 106 -0.76 -12.87 -12.55
N THR A 107 -0.01 -13.64 -11.78
CA THR A 107 0.42 -15.00 -12.16
C THR A 107 -0.73 -15.98 -12.32
N THR A 108 -1.82 -15.85 -11.56
CA THR A 108 -3.02 -16.70 -11.76
C THR A 108 -3.78 -16.37 -13.04
N GLY A 109 -3.53 -15.21 -13.66
CA GLY A 109 -4.25 -14.71 -14.82
C GLY A 109 -5.61 -14.11 -14.49
N VAL A 110 -5.89 -13.82 -13.21
CA VAL A 110 -7.18 -13.22 -12.81
C VAL A 110 -7.26 -11.75 -13.22
N LEU A 111 -6.14 -11.06 -13.40
CA LEU A 111 -6.06 -9.64 -13.74
C LEU A 111 -5.82 -9.42 -15.25
N MET A 112 -6.41 -8.38 -15.81
CA MET A 112 -6.28 -7.98 -17.22
C MET A 112 -4.98 -7.19 -17.43
N ASP A 113 -4.24 -7.50 -18.49
CA ASP A 113 -3.19 -6.62 -19.00
C ASP A 113 -3.84 -5.38 -19.64
N ILE A 114 -3.62 -4.22 -19.02
CA ILE A 114 -4.20 -2.94 -19.43
C ILE A 114 -3.18 -2.05 -20.14
N THR A 115 -1.97 -2.53 -20.41
CA THR A 115 -0.84 -1.72 -20.91
C THR A 115 -1.18 -0.93 -22.16
N GLU A 116 -1.81 -1.57 -23.15
CA GLU A 116 -2.18 -0.92 -24.43
C GLU A 116 -3.45 -0.08 -24.31
N LEU A 117 -4.38 -0.44 -23.40
CA LEU A 117 -5.67 0.23 -23.24
C LEU A 117 -5.56 1.51 -22.42
N LEU A 118 -4.70 1.51 -21.41
CA LEU A 118 -4.56 2.56 -20.40
C LEU A 118 -4.29 3.96 -21.01
N PRO A 119 -3.35 4.16 -21.95
CA PRO A 119 -3.11 5.47 -22.52
C PRO A 119 -4.26 6.00 -23.39
N GLU A 120 -5.12 5.12 -23.93
CA GLU A 120 -6.26 5.51 -24.77
C GLU A 120 -7.51 5.78 -23.93
N ALA A 121 -7.83 4.90 -22.97
CA ALA A 121 -9.04 4.99 -22.15
C ALA A 121 -8.89 5.96 -20.97
N ALA A 122 -7.67 6.16 -20.47
CA ALA A 122 -7.39 7.03 -19.32
C ALA A 122 -6.11 7.87 -19.50
N PRO A 123 -6.04 8.73 -20.54
CA PRO A 123 -4.83 9.48 -20.89
C PRO A 123 -4.37 10.48 -19.82
N ASP A 124 -5.31 11.12 -19.12
CA ASP A 124 -5.00 12.12 -18.09
C ASP A 124 -4.44 11.43 -16.85
N LEU A 125 -5.00 10.27 -16.48
CA LEU A 125 -4.47 9.43 -15.41
C LEU A 125 -3.08 8.89 -15.74
N TYR A 126 -2.89 8.37 -16.96
CA TYR A 126 -1.62 7.84 -17.41
C TYR A 126 -0.52 8.92 -17.36
N SER A 127 -0.85 10.15 -17.78
CA SER A 127 0.06 11.30 -17.72
C SER A 127 0.30 11.84 -16.30
N PHE A 128 -0.67 11.66 -15.40
CA PHE A 128 -0.60 12.15 -14.02
C PHE A 128 0.30 11.28 -13.13
N ILE A 129 0.26 9.96 -13.30
CA ILE A 129 1.09 9.03 -12.52
C ILE A 129 2.52 9.03 -13.07
N PRO A 130 3.57 9.20 -12.22
CA PRO A 130 4.96 9.22 -12.68
C PRO A 130 5.39 7.90 -13.35
N GLU A 131 6.33 7.98 -14.31
CA GLU A 131 6.85 6.80 -15.04
C GLU A 131 7.42 5.73 -14.11
N ASP A 132 8.16 6.13 -13.07
CA ASP A 132 8.71 5.22 -12.07
C ASP A 132 7.64 4.40 -11.35
N TYR A 133 6.42 4.94 -11.22
CA TYR A 133 5.32 4.26 -10.55
C TYR A 133 4.68 3.23 -11.47
N TRP A 134 4.55 3.55 -12.76
CA TRP A 134 4.16 2.57 -13.78
C TRP A 134 5.18 1.42 -13.84
N LYS A 135 6.48 1.75 -13.86
CA LYS A 135 7.55 0.75 -13.78
C LYS A 135 7.45 -0.11 -12.52
N ALA A 136 7.17 0.51 -11.38
CA ALA A 136 7.04 -0.20 -10.11
C ALA A 136 5.85 -1.17 -10.10
N VAL A 137 4.70 -0.84 -10.71
CA VAL A 137 3.55 -1.76 -10.80
C VAL A 137 3.60 -2.72 -11.99
N SER A 138 4.59 -2.61 -12.87
CA SER A 138 4.75 -3.58 -13.95
C SER A 138 5.16 -4.94 -13.41
N VAL A 139 4.58 -5.99 -13.97
CA VAL A 139 4.96 -7.39 -13.74
C VAL A 139 5.16 -8.01 -15.12
N ASN A 140 6.34 -8.54 -15.40
CA ASN A 140 6.70 -9.05 -16.74
C ASN A 140 6.44 -8.03 -17.86
N ASP A 141 6.88 -6.78 -17.66
CA ASP A 141 6.73 -5.65 -18.60
C ASP A 141 5.28 -5.23 -18.93
N ALA A 142 4.29 -5.71 -18.17
CA ALA A 142 2.88 -5.36 -18.35
C ALA A 142 2.25 -4.77 -17.09
N ILE A 143 1.27 -3.89 -17.26
CA ILE A 143 0.52 -3.22 -16.21
C ILE A 143 -0.83 -3.91 -16.05
N TYR A 144 -1.17 -4.32 -14.82
CA TYR A 144 -2.43 -5.03 -14.51
C TYR A 144 -3.36 -4.24 -13.57
N GLY A 145 -2.92 -3.05 -13.14
CA GLY A 145 -3.70 -2.18 -12.27
C GLY A 145 -3.10 -0.80 -12.14
N VAL A 146 -3.93 0.14 -11.67
CA VAL A 146 -3.58 1.54 -11.44
C VAL A 146 -3.06 1.69 -10.01
N PRO A 147 -1.80 2.12 -9.78
CA PRO A 147 -1.32 2.43 -8.44
C PRO A 147 -2.04 3.66 -7.88
N THR A 148 -2.33 3.62 -6.59
CA THR A 148 -2.74 4.83 -5.88
C THR A 148 -1.53 5.73 -5.66
N TYR A 149 -1.53 6.93 -6.25
CA TYR A 149 -0.47 7.92 -6.02
C TYR A 149 -0.71 8.66 -4.70
N LYS A 150 0.00 8.29 -3.63
CA LYS A 150 -0.26 8.77 -2.25
C LYS A 150 1.05 8.99 -1.50
N ASP A 151 1.16 8.67 -0.21
CA ASP A 151 2.41 8.40 0.50
C ASP A 151 3.06 7.10 -0.02
N SER A 152 3.61 7.18 -1.24
CA SER A 152 4.11 6.01 -1.99
C SER A 152 5.65 5.90 -1.95
N SER A 153 6.33 6.81 -1.27
CA SER A 153 7.74 6.73 -0.91
C SER A 153 7.90 6.28 0.55
N ILE A 154 9.05 5.68 0.86
CA ILE A 154 9.46 5.29 2.20
C ILE A 154 10.29 6.44 2.76
N THR A 155 9.77 7.10 3.79
CA THR A 155 10.50 8.08 4.60
C THR A 155 10.29 7.74 6.06
N GLU A 156 11.38 7.50 6.77
CA GLU A 156 11.34 7.17 8.20
C GLU A 156 11.44 8.43 9.05
N TYR A 157 10.82 8.41 10.22
CA TYR A 157 10.84 9.51 11.17
C TYR A 157 11.14 9.04 12.58
N PHE A 158 11.80 9.93 13.32
CA PHE A 158 11.95 9.94 14.76
C PHE A 158 10.84 10.81 15.36
N ILE A 159 9.91 10.18 16.08
CA ILE A 159 8.72 10.83 16.62
C ILE A 159 8.91 11.06 18.11
N TRP A 160 8.63 12.29 18.53
CA TRP A 160 8.86 12.78 19.88
C TRP A 160 7.57 13.32 20.52
N ASP A 161 7.40 13.03 21.79
CA ASP A 161 6.66 13.90 22.70
C ASP A 161 7.52 15.13 23.02
N LYS A 162 7.23 16.24 22.34
CA LYS A 162 8.02 17.47 22.42
C LYS A 162 7.95 18.10 23.81
N ASP A 163 6.84 17.94 24.55
CA ASP A 163 6.72 18.51 25.89
C ASP A 163 7.71 17.85 26.85
N ILE A 164 7.95 16.53 26.69
CA ILE A 164 8.96 15.81 27.46
C ILE A 164 10.37 16.19 26.99
N ALA A 165 10.61 16.26 25.68
CA ALA A 165 11.91 16.67 25.17
C ALA A 165 12.32 18.08 25.68
N ASP A 166 11.40 19.05 25.64
CA ASP A 166 11.62 20.42 26.11
C ASP A 166 11.87 20.47 27.63
N LYS A 167 11.16 19.65 28.41
CA LYS A 167 11.38 19.54 29.87
C LYS A 167 12.83 19.16 30.22
N TYR A 168 13.49 18.39 29.35
CA TYR A 168 14.87 17.95 29.52
C TYR A 168 15.86 18.72 28.64
N ASP A 169 15.50 19.87 28.09
CA ASP A 169 16.37 20.68 27.22
C ASP A 169 17.00 19.85 26.08
N ILE A 170 16.20 18.96 25.47
CA ILE A 170 16.63 18.12 24.35
C ILE A 170 16.34 18.85 23.05
N ASP A 171 17.39 19.14 22.29
CA ASP A 171 17.29 19.72 20.95
C ASP A 171 16.99 18.63 19.92
N ILE A 172 15.71 18.28 19.78
CA ILE A 172 15.26 17.19 18.90
C ILE A 172 15.63 17.39 17.44
N GLU A 173 15.76 18.63 16.97
CA GLU A 173 16.15 18.96 15.59
C GLU A 173 17.59 18.53 15.28
N SER A 174 18.43 18.41 16.31
CA SER A 174 19.81 17.92 16.17
C SER A 174 19.92 16.40 16.19
N ILE A 175 18.86 15.67 16.59
CA ILE A 175 18.86 14.22 16.72
C ILE A 175 18.45 13.58 15.39
N THR A 176 19.46 13.26 14.58
CA THR A 176 19.27 12.67 13.24
C THR A 176 19.88 11.27 13.12
N THR A 177 20.53 10.78 14.18
CA THR A 177 21.22 9.48 14.23
C THR A 177 20.85 8.71 15.50
N PHE A 178 21.12 7.39 15.53
CA PHE A 178 20.94 6.60 16.74
C PHE A 178 21.96 6.96 17.83
N GLU A 179 23.14 7.43 17.43
CA GLU A 179 24.21 7.89 18.30
C GLU A 179 23.80 9.15 19.06
N ASP A 180 23.07 10.06 18.43
CA ASP A 180 22.50 11.25 19.09
C ASP A 180 21.27 10.90 19.94
N LEU A 181 20.53 9.87 19.55
CA LEU A 181 19.30 9.42 20.19
C LEU A 181 19.52 8.79 21.57
N GLU A 182 20.50 7.88 21.69
CA GLU A 182 20.81 7.16 22.94
C GLU A 182 21.00 8.09 24.16
N PRO A 183 21.88 9.12 24.13
CA PRO A 183 22.06 10.00 25.28
C PRO A 183 20.83 10.84 25.61
N ALA A 184 20.03 11.23 24.61
CA ALA A 184 18.79 11.98 24.83
C ALA A 184 17.75 11.13 25.59
N LEU A 185 17.55 9.88 25.16
CA LEU A 185 16.62 8.96 25.81
C LEU A 185 17.11 8.52 27.21
N ALA A 186 18.43 8.38 27.39
CA ALA A 186 19.01 8.12 28.71
C ALA A 186 18.68 9.26 29.69
N LYS A 187 18.82 10.53 29.26
CA LYS A 187 18.49 11.71 30.09
C LYS A 187 17.01 11.73 30.49
N ILE A 188 16.10 11.42 29.55
CA ILE A 188 14.67 11.31 29.85
C ILE A 188 14.42 10.18 30.85
N LYS A 189 15.02 9.00 30.64
CA LYS A 189 14.87 7.85 31.54
C LYS A 189 15.32 8.18 32.96
N GLU A 190 16.45 8.85 33.14
CA GLU A 190 16.94 9.28 34.46
C GLU A 190 15.94 10.19 35.19
N GLY A 191 15.22 11.02 34.43
CA GLY A 191 14.28 12.00 34.97
C GLY A 191 12.84 11.51 35.16
N GLU A 192 12.29 10.78 34.20
CA GLU A 192 10.90 10.29 34.19
C GLU A 192 10.78 8.85 34.70
N GLY A 193 11.87 8.07 34.65
CA GLY A 193 11.85 6.63 34.81
C GLY A 193 11.27 5.92 33.57
N GLY A 194 10.79 4.69 33.76
CA GLY A 194 10.16 3.92 32.69
C GLY A 194 11.09 3.55 31.53
N ASN A 195 10.49 3.37 30.36
CA ASN A 195 11.12 2.99 29.09
C ASN A 195 10.72 4.02 28.02
N PRO A 196 11.46 5.14 27.85
CA PRO A 196 11.04 6.21 26.94
C PRO A 196 10.97 5.77 25.48
N TYR A 197 11.69 4.71 25.10
CA TYR A 197 11.57 4.07 23.79
C TYR A 197 10.88 2.70 23.90
N TYR A 198 9.55 2.71 23.97
CA TYR A 198 8.78 1.47 23.99
C TYR A 198 8.73 0.84 22.59
N MET A 199 9.12 -0.42 22.49
CA MET A 199 9.11 -1.22 21.27
C MET A 199 8.16 -2.42 21.41
N SER A 200 7.47 -2.75 20.32
CA SER A 200 6.84 -4.05 20.14
C SER A 200 7.84 -5.07 19.60
N LYS A 201 7.39 -6.31 19.41
CA LYS A 201 8.20 -7.41 18.86
C LYS A 201 8.76 -7.15 17.46
N SER A 202 8.27 -6.13 16.76
CA SER A 202 8.83 -5.69 15.47
C SER A 202 10.18 -4.99 15.65
N GLY A 203 10.46 -4.39 16.81
CA GLY A 203 11.72 -3.74 17.09
C GLY A 203 12.10 -2.70 16.04
N ALA A 204 13.39 -2.62 15.74
CA ALA A 204 13.97 -1.78 14.69
C ALA A 204 14.09 -2.49 13.32
N ASP A 205 13.17 -3.40 13.00
CA ASP A 205 13.13 -4.10 11.70
C ASP A 205 13.07 -3.13 10.50
N PHE A 206 12.49 -1.94 10.72
CA PHE A 206 12.44 -0.86 9.72
C PHE A 206 13.83 -0.46 9.20
N LEU A 207 14.90 -0.69 9.97
CA LEU A 207 16.27 -0.44 9.51
C LEU A 207 16.60 -1.24 8.25
N VAL A 208 16.07 -2.45 8.09
CA VAL A 208 16.25 -3.19 6.84
C VAL A 208 15.49 -2.51 5.71
N THR A 209 14.20 -2.23 5.90
CA THR A 209 13.33 -1.67 4.84
C THR A 209 13.67 -0.25 4.44
N ALA A 210 14.38 0.50 5.29
CA ALA A 210 14.88 1.85 5.01
C ALA A 210 16.07 1.86 4.04
N TYR A 211 16.88 0.78 3.99
CA TYR A 211 18.10 0.75 3.17
C TYR A 211 18.06 -0.29 2.04
N TYR A 212 17.21 -1.32 2.14
CA TYR A 212 17.23 -2.47 1.24
C TYR A 212 15.92 -2.72 0.52
N ASP A 213 16.03 -2.95 -0.79
CA ASP A 213 14.99 -3.56 -1.61
C ASP A 213 15.02 -5.09 -1.43
N GLN A 214 13.89 -5.66 -1.05
CA GLN A 214 13.73 -7.10 -0.78
C GLN A 214 13.40 -7.92 -2.03
N LEU A 215 13.44 -7.31 -3.22
CA LEU A 215 13.30 -8.00 -4.52
C LEU A 215 11.95 -8.71 -4.71
N GLY A 216 10.91 -8.34 -3.95
CA GLY A 216 9.64 -9.07 -3.91
C GLY A 216 9.74 -10.49 -3.34
N ALA A 217 10.88 -10.88 -2.76
CA ALA A 217 11.13 -12.25 -2.31
C ALA A 217 10.40 -12.61 -0.99
N GLY A 218 9.83 -11.63 -0.28
CA GLY A 218 9.13 -11.82 1.00
C GLY A 218 10.03 -12.37 2.11
N LEU A 219 11.33 -12.06 2.07
CA LEU A 219 12.31 -12.45 3.09
C LEU A 219 13.22 -11.25 3.35
N SER A 220 13.19 -10.67 4.54
CA SER A 220 14.01 -9.48 4.87
C SER A 220 15.50 -9.77 4.99
N ALA A 221 15.89 -11.05 5.09
CA ALA A 221 17.27 -11.50 5.09
C ALA A 221 17.88 -11.60 3.67
N ILE A 222 17.22 -11.11 2.62
CA ILE A 222 17.78 -11.02 1.26
C ILE A 222 17.40 -9.69 0.64
N GLY A 223 18.36 -9.01 0.00
CA GLY A 223 18.07 -7.77 -0.68
C GLY A 223 19.27 -7.13 -1.37
N VAL A 224 18.99 -6.01 -2.05
CA VAL A 224 19.97 -5.12 -2.68
C VAL A 224 19.79 -3.74 -2.05
N LYS A 225 20.88 -3.04 -1.72
CA LYS A 225 20.75 -1.65 -1.22
C LYS A 225 20.06 -0.78 -2.27
N TYR A 226 19.20 0.12 -1.85
CA TYR A 226 18.43 0.95 -2.79
C TYR A 226 19.31 1.73 -3.77
N ASP A 227 20.52 2.13 -3.38
CA ASP A 227 21.46 2.90 -4.19
C ASP A 227 22.62 2.06 -4.78
N ASP A 228 22.60 0.73 -4.63
CA ASP A 228 23.65 -0.14 -5.16
C ASP A 228 23.45 -0.45 -6.65
N GLU A 229 24.06 0.38 -7.49
CA GLU A 229 24.10 0.21 -8.95
C GLU A 229 24.80 -1.09 -9.41
N THR A 230 25.60 -1.73 -8.56
CA THR A 230 26.17 -3.06 -8.88
C THR A 230 25.12 -4.17 -8.81
N LYS A 231 24.02 -3.90 -8.10
CA LYS A 231 22.88 -4.78 -7.86
C LYS A 231 23.31 -6.10 -7.21
N THR A 232 24.12 -5.98 -6.17
CA THR A 232 24.66 -7.15 -5.46
C THR A 232 23.66 -7.64 -4.44
N VAL A 233 23.21 -8.88 -4.58
CA VAL A 233 22.32 -9.52 -3.61
C VAL A 233 23.11 -9.94 -2.38
N VAL A 234 22.70 -9.41 -1.21
CA VAL A 234 23.34 -9.64 0.08
C VAL A 234 22.32 -10.03 1.15
N ASN A 235 22.82 -10.38 2.34
CA ASN A 235 22.02 -10.51 3.55
C ASN A 235 22.03 -9.16 4.30
N PRO A 236 20.91 -8.41 4.33
CA PRO A 236 20.85 -7.12 5.02
C PRO A 236 21.16 -7.20 6.52
N LEU A 237 20.94 -8.37 7.15
CA LEU A 237 21.19 -8.55 8.58
C LEU A 237 22.69 -8.56 8.94
N GLU A 238 23.56 -8.76 7.94
CA GLU A 238 25.02 -8.72 8.09
C GLU A 238 25.61 -7.33 7.76
N ASP A 239 24.76 -6.36 7.39
CA ASP A 239 25.22 -5.02 7.08
C ASP A 239 25.78 -4.32 8.32
N GLU A 240 27.04 -3.89 8.25
CA GLU A 240 27.74 -3.27 9.38
C GLU A 240 27.08 -1.96 9.84
N GLU A 241 26.47 -1.20 8.93
CA GLU A 241 25.75 0.04 9.26
C GLU A 241 24.39 -0.25 9.95
N ILE A 242 23.77 -1.41 9.71
CA ILE A 242 22.59 -1.86 10.47
C ILE A 242 23.04 -2.44 11.81
N LEU A 243 24.06 -3.30 11.83
CA LEU A 243 24.58 -3.92 13.05
C LEU A 243 25.10 -2.87 14.05
N SER A 244 25.75 -1.79 13.58
CA SER A 244 26.20 -0.72 14.47
C SER A 244 25.04 0.01 15.16
N LYS A 245 23.91 0.19 14.48
CA LYS A 245 22.69 0.76 15.06
C LYS A 245 22.03 -0.23 16.04
N LEU A 246 22.07 -1.51 15.72
CA LEU A 246 21.60 -2.57 16.62
C LEU A 246 22.48 -2.68 17.87
N ASP A 247 23.78 -2.41 17.81
CA ASP A 247 24.64 -2.32 19.00
C ASP A 247 24.14 -1.23 19.96
N ILE A 248 23.67 -0.09 19.42
CA ILE A 248 23.09 1.01 20.21
C ILE A 248 21.75 0.58 20.81
N ILE A 249 20.89 -0.05 20.01
CA ILE A 249 19.59 -0.58 20.46
C ILE A 249 19.79 -1.62 21.57
N HIS A 250 20.76 -2.51 21.45
CA HIS A 250 21.10 -3.47 22.49
C HIS A 250 21.52 -2.79 23.81
N ARG A 251 22.37 -1.76 23.74
CA ARG A 251 22.73 -0.97 24.94
C ARG A 251 21.50 -0.31 25.56
N MET A 252 20.66 0.33 24.74
CA MET A 252 19.40 0.92 25.21
C MET A 252 18.47 -0.13 25.85
N TYR A 253 18.44 -1.36 25.36
CA TYR A 253 17.69 -2.45 25.97
C TYR A 253 18.28 -2.87 27.33
N VAL A 254 19.60 -3.09 27.40
CA VAL A 254 20.30 -3.46 28.64
C VAL A 254 20.15 -2.39 29.73
N ASP A 255 20.22 -1.12 29.34
CA ASP A 255 20.02 0.02 30.24
C ASP A 255 18.54 0.26 30.56
N GLY A 256 17.64 -0.50 29.96
CA GLY A 256 16.19 -0.41 30.13
C GLY A 256 15.58 0.86 29.54
N ILE A 257 16.27 1.59 28.67
CA ILE A 257 15.65 2.66 27.86
C ILE A 257 14.52 2.06 27.01
N ILE A 258 14.75 0.86 26.49
CA ILE A 258 13.74 0.01 25.85
C ILE A 258 13.09 -0.91 26.91
N ASN A 259 11.82 -1.26 26.71
CA ASN A 259 11.06 -2.16 27.57
C ASN A 259 11.56 -3.61 27.48
N GLY A 260 11.73 -4.25 28.64
CA GLY A 260 12.27 -5.61 28.73
C GLY A 260 11.35 -6.72 28.18
N ASP A 261 10.07 -6.41 27.93
CA ASP A 261 9.12 -7.31 27.28
C ASP A 261 9.03 -7.10 25.75
N ALA A 262 9.85 -6.20 25.18
CA ALA A 262 9.84 -5.85 23.75
C ALA A 262 9.79 -7.05 22.79
N PRO A 263 10.55 -8.16 22.97
CA PRO A 263 10.48 -9.32 22.07
C PRO A 263 9.10 -9.99 21.96
N THR A 264 8.20 -9.71 22.90
CA THR A 264 6.86 -10.30 22.98
C THR A 264 5.73 -9.27 23.00
N ALA A 265 6.06 -7.98 23.15
CA ALA A 265 5.11 -6.90 23.21
C ALA A 265 4.40 -6.70 21.85
N ASP A 266 3.16 -6.23 21.92
CA ASP A 266 2.39 -5.78 20.75
C ASP A 266 2.27 -4.23 20.76
N ASP A 267 1.66 -3.66 19.73
CA ASP A 267 1.46 -2.22 19.61
C ASP A 267 0.27 -1.70 20.43
N SER A 268 -0.19 -2.44 21.45
CA SER A 268 -1.33 -2.02 22.29
C SER A 268 -0.99 -0.89 23.26
N ASN A 269 0.30 -0.69 23.58
CA ASN A 269 0.74 0.43 24.40
C ASN A 269 0.70 1.73 23.59
N LYS A 270 -0.27 2.58 23.90
CA LYS A 270 -0.53 3.78 23.11
C LYS A 270 0.45 4.92 23.40
N TYR A 271 0.92 5.10 24.63
CA TYR A 271 1.81 6.25 24.92
C TYR A 271 3.28 5.85 24.86
N ARG A 272 4.05 6.61 24.10
CA ARG A 272 5.50 6.43 23.88
C ARG A 272 6.16 7.80 23.82
N THR A 273 7.15 8.06 24.66
CA THR A 273 7.88 9.35 24.63
C THR A 273 8.65 9.52 23.32
N PHE A 274 9.21 8.42 22.83
CA PHE A 274 9.86 8.33 21.54
C PHE A 274 9.46 7.04 20.81
N PHE A 275 9.31 7.11 19.49
CA PHE A 275 9.18 5.95 18.62
C PHE A 275 9.57 6.28 17.17
N THR A 276 9.65 5.27 16.33
CA THR A 276 9.91 5.40 14.89
C THR A 276 8.66 5.08 14.08
N ALA A 277 8.49 5.75 12.94
CA ALA A 277 7.39 5.47 12.01
C ALA A 277 7.73 5.96 10.61
N GLN A 278 7.23 5.22 9.62
CA GLN A 278 7.27 5.61 8.20
C GLN A 278 6.06 6.51 7.87
N GLY A 279 6.28 7.61 7.15
CA GLY A 279 5.19 8.47 6.68
C GLY A 279 5.64 9.84 6.18
N TRP A 280 5.01 10.90 6.71
CA TRP A 280 5.34 12.31 6.47
C TRP A 280 5.32 13.06 7.82
N SER A 281 6.02 14.19 7.94
CA SER A 281 6.15 14.88 9.23
C SER A 281 4.80 15.41 9.75
N GLY A 282 3.91 15.86 8.86
CA GLY A 282 2.54 16.24 9.20
C GLY A 282 1.73 15.14 9.91
N ALA A 283 2.09 13.87 9.74
CA ALA A 283 1.46 12.74 10.44
C ALA A 283 1.64 12.83 11.96
N ALA A 284 2.66 13.54 12.46
CA ALA A 284 2.82 13.85 13.87
C ALA A 284 1.57 14.50 14.46
N LYS A 285 0.98 15.46 13.75
CA LYS A 285 -0.23 16.19 14.17
C LYS A 285 -1.51 15.45 13.82
N SER A 286 -1.59 14.84 12.64
CA SER A 286 -2.84 14.27 12.12
C SER A 286 -3.14 12.86 12.61
N THR A 287 -2.10 12.06 12.90
CA THR A 287 -2.25 10.61 13.11
C THR A 287 -1.47 10.12 14.33
N TRP A 288 -0.15 10.28 14.34
CA TRP A 288 0.74 9.71 15.33
C TRP A 288 0.51 10.31 16.72
N GLY A 289 0.49 11.62 16.86
CA GLY A 289 0.21 12.29 18.13
C GLY A 289 -1.14 11.89 18.73
N PRO A 290 -2.26 12.10 18.01
CA PRO A 290 -3.60 11.70 18.49
C PRO A 290 -3.72 10.22 18.86
N ASN A 291 -3.16 9.31 18.06
CA ASN A 291 -3.22 7.87 18.33
C ASN A 291 -2.42 7.46 19.56
N ASN A 292 -1.36 8.22 19.89
CA ASN A 292 -0.49 7.96 21.03
C ASN A 292 -0.80 8.84 22.26
N GLY A 293 -1.82 9.70 22.17
CA GLY A 293 -2.18 10.64 23.25
C GLY A 293 -1.16 11.75 23.48
N ILE A 294 -0.37 12.10 22.46
CA ILE A 294 0.68 13.13 22.50
C ILE A 294 0.12 14.42 21.87
N ALA A 295 -0.12 15.44 22.69
CA ALA A 295 -0.69 16.70 22.21
C ALA A 295 0.31 17.52 21.38
N ASN A 296 1.57 17.56 21.80
CA ASN A 296 2.66 18.25 21.12
C ASN A 296 3.62 17.22 20.53
N CYS A 297 3.22 16.62 19.41
CA CYS A 297 3.98 15.58 18.72
C CYS A 297 4.79 16.20 17.58
N VAL A 298 6.07 15.86 17.49
CA VAL A 298 6.98 16.30 16.42
C VAL A 298 7.67 15.11 15.78
N ALA A 299 7.86 15.15 14.47
CA ALA A 299 8.56 14.13 13.70
C ALA A 299 9.79 14.73 13.02
N ILE A 300 10.95 14.11 13.25
CA ILE A 300 12.23 14.47 12.64
C ILE A 300 12.58 13.41 11.62
N GLN A 301 12.80 13.80 10.36
CA GLN A 301 13.10 12.84 9.30
C GLN A 301 14.41 12.09 9.61
N TYR A 302 14.37 10.78 9.38
CA TYR A 302 15.49 9.87 9.56
C TYR A 302 15.83 9.21 8.22
N GLY A 303 17.06 9.45 7.76
CA GLY A 303 17.55 8.89 6.50
C GLY A 303 16.94 9.49 5.24
N ASP A 304 17.29 8.88 4.11
CA ASP A 304 16.85 9.29 2.78
C ASP A 304 15.41 8.81 2.51
N THR A 305 14.73 9.54 1.62
CA THR A 305 13.45 9.11 1.05
C THR A 305 13.68 8.25 -0.19
N VAL A 306 13.07 7.07 -0.24
CA VAL A 306 13.25 6.09 -1.34
C VAL A 306 11.91 5.64 -1.91
N VAL A 307 11.89 5.24 -3.18
CA VAL A 307 10.73 4.61 -3.82
C VAL A 307 11.12 3.25 -4.40
N SER A 308 10.27 2.25 -4.17
CA SER A 308 10.49 0.87 -4.59
C SER A 308 9.20 0.23 -5.08
N ASN A 309 9.29 -0.98 -5.65
CA ASN A 309 8.10 -1.76 -6.00
C ASN A 309 7.17 -1.90 -4.80
N THR A 310 7.74 -2.24 -3.64
CA THR A 310 7.02 -2.43 -2.38
C THR A 310 6.24 -1.19 -1.96
N SER A 311 6.85 -0.01 -2.05
CA SER A 311 6.22 1.23 -1.59
C SER A 311 5.08 1.67 -2.53
N VAL A 312 5.28 1.57 -3.84
CA VAL A 312 4.26 1.95 -4.84
C VAL A 312 3.09 0.97 -4.85
N ARG A 313 3.37 -0.34 -4.77
CA ARG A 313 2.35 -1.40 -4.82
C ARG A 313 1.56 -1.55 -3.53
N GLY A 314 1.78 -0.72 -2.52
CA GLY A 314 0.99 -0.74 -1.29
C GLY A 314 -0.51 -0.51 -1.50
N SER A 315 -0.92 0.02 -2.65
CA SER A 315 -2.32 0.14 -3.04
C SER A 315 -2.47 0.21 -4.55
N ILE A 316 -3.23 -0.73 -5.12
CA ILE A 316 -3.46 -0.85 -6.57
C ILE A 316 -4.93 -1.18 -6.83
N SER A 317 -5.53 -0.53 -7.82
CA SER A 317 -6.84 -0.90 -8.37
C SER A 317 -6.63 -1.71 -9.65
N ALA A 318 -6.78 -3.03 -9.56
CA ALA A 318 -6.56 -3.94 -10.67
C ALA A 318 -7.86 -4.30 -11.39
N ILE A 319 -7.79 -4.49 -12.71
CA ILE A 319 -8.97 -4.79 -13.55
C ILE A 319 -9.09 -6.30 -13.74
N TYR A 320 -10.29 -6.83 -13.57
CA TYR A 320 -10.57 -8.25 -13.77
C TYR A 320 -10.34 -8.65 -15.23
N SER A 321 -9.68 -9.79 -15.46
CA SER A 321 -9.50 -10.38 -16.81
C SER A 321 -10.82 -10.65 -17.55
N GLY A 322 -11.92 -10.84 -16.81
CA GLY A 322 -13.26 -11.02 -17.35
C GLY A 322 -14.13 -9.75 -17.39
N CYS A 323 -13.59 -8.57 -17.08
CA CYS A 323 -14.34 -7.31 -17.13
C CYS A 323 -14.89 -7.07 -18.55
N GLU A 324 -16.21 -6.86 -18.66
CA GLU A 324 -16.88 -6.67 -19.95
C GLU A 324 -16.67 -5.26 -20.52
N HIS A 325 -16.32 -4.28 -19.67
CA HIS A 325 -16.16 -2.86 -20.01
C HIS A 325 -14.87 -2.26 -19.40
N PRO A 326 -13.68 -2.74 -19.79
CA PRO A 326 -12.42 -2.30 -19.20
C PRO A 326 -12.06 -0.84 -19.53
N ASP A 327 -12.56 -0.31 -20.66
CA ASP A 327 -12.49 1.10 -21.01
C ASP A 327 -13.24 1.97 -19.99
N LYS A 328 -14.47 1.57 -19.63
CA LYS A 328 -15.28 2.25 -18.60
C LYS A 328 -14.69 2.13 -17.20
N ALA A 329 -14.07 1.00 -16.87
CA ALA A 329 -13.33 0.85 -15.62
C ALA A 329 -12.14 1.82 -15.54
N LEU A 330 -11.41 2.01 -16.63
CA LEU A 330 -10.29 2.95 -16.70
C LEU A 330 -10.76 4.42 -16.70
N GLU A 331 -11.82 4.76 -17.42
CA GLU A 331 -12.44 6.10 -17.37
C GLU A 331 -12.89 6.46 -15.94
N LEU A 332 -13.48 5.50 -15.23
CA LEU A 332 -13.82 5.65 -13.81
C LEU A 332 -12.57 5.89 -12.96
N LEU A 333 -11.54 5.04 -13.08
CA LEU A 333 -10.29 5.19 -12.31
C LEU A 333 -9.60 6.53 -12.62
N GLN A 334 -9.70 7.04 -13.85
CA GLN A 334 -9.25 8.38 -14.18
C GLN A 334 -10.02 9.43 -13.38
N LEU A 335 -11.36 9.43 -13.43
CA LEU A 335 -12.16 10.38 -12.67
C LEU A 335 -11.86 10.33 -11.17
N VAL A 336 -11.71 9.14 -10.59
CA VAL A 336 -11.35 8.98 -9.17
C VAL A 336 -10.03 9.68 -8.83
N ASN A 337 -9.11 9.77 -9.78
CA ASN A 337 -7.79 10.37 -9.58
C ASN A 337 -7.66 11.82 -10.05
N THR A 338 -8.60 12.34 -10.85
CA THR A 338 -8.49 13.68 -11.46
C THR A 338 -9.66 14.62 -11.13
N ASP A 339 -10.77 14.09 -10.63
CA ASP A 339 -11.96 14.87 -10.27
C ASP A 339 -12.12 14.94 -8.74
N ASN A 340 -11.87 16.13 -8.18
CA ASN A 340 -11.97 16.35 -6.73
C ASN A 340 -13.33 15.95 -6.16
N LYS A 341 -14.43 16.13 -6.90
CA LYS A 341 -15.77 15.83 -6.38
C LYS A 341 -15.99 14.32 -6.25
N VAL A 342 -15.65 13.57 -7.30
CA VAL A 342 -15.68 12.09 -7.26
C VAL A 342 -14.76 11.58 -6.16
N ARG A 343 -13.55 12.16 -6.09
CA ARG A 343 -12.55 11.79 -5.10
C ARG A 343 -13.03 12.03 -3.67
N ASP A 344 -13.61 13.20 -3.40
CA ASP A 344 -14.11 13.60 -2.09
C ASP A 344 -15.32 12.76 -1.68
N TRP A 345 -16.25 12.46 -2.59
CA TRP A 345 -17.37 11.58 -2.27
C TRP A 345 -16.93 10.16 -1.94
N LEU A 346 -15.89 9.64 -2.59
CA LEU A 346 -15.28 8.37 -2.20
C LEU A 346 -14.53 8.45 -0.85
N TYR A 347 -13.81 9.55 -0.61
CA TYR A 347 -12.96 9.70 0.57
C TYR A 347 -13.72 10.06 1.85
N TYR A 348 -14.62 11.03 1.75
CA TYR A 348 -15.33 11.65 2.86
C TYR A 348 -16.76 11.12 3.02
N GLY A 349 -17.37 10.56 1.98
CA GLY A 349 -18.71 9.97 2.01
C GLY A 349 -19.78 10.88 1.40
N VAL A 350 -20.94 10.96 2.05
CA VAL A 350 -22.10 11.72 1.57
C VAL A 350 -21.96 13.20 1.93
N GLU A 351 -21.96 14.08 0.92
CA GLU A 351 -21.97 15.54 1.14
C GLU A 351 -23.31 15.95 1.79
N GLY A 352 -23.23 16.69 2.89
CA GLY A 352 -24.36 17.09 3.74
C GLY A 352 -24.65 16.13 4.91
N GLU A 353 -24.06 14.93 4.92
CA GLU A 353 -24.19 13.99 6.04
C GLU A 353 -22.83 13.69 6.70
N ASN A 354 -21.81 13.32 5.92
CA ASN A 354 -20.48 13.01 6.41
C ASN A 354 -19.53 14.22 6.36
N PHE A 355 -19.70 15.09 5.37
CA PHE A 355 -18.88 16.29 5.20
C PHE A 355 -19.64 17.41 4.48
N GLU A 356 -19.10 18.62 4.51
CA GLU A 356 -19.57 19.75 3.70
C GLU A 356 -18.38 20.57 3.16
N TYR A 357 -18.56 21.20 2.01
CA TYR A 357 -17.61 22.18 1.49
C TYR A 357 -17.77 23.53 2.20
N THR A 358 -16.66 24.14 2.56
CA THR A 358 -16.63 25.50 3.13
C THR A 358 -16.68 26.55 2.03
N GLU A 359 -16.99 27.80 2.41
CA GLU A 359 -16.96 28.93 1.46
C GLU A 359 -15.57 29.16 0.84
N ASN A 360 -14.51 28.69 1.51
CA ASN A 360 -13.13 28.84 1.07
C ASN A 360 -12.64 27.68 0.18
N GLY A 361 -13.50 26.71 -0.13
CA GLY A 361 -13.14 25.55 -0.95
C GLY A 361 -12.40 24.44 -0.21
N THR A 362 -12.44 24.43 1.13
CA THR A 362 -11.96 23.31 1.96
C THR A 362 -13.13 22.42 2.39
N VAL A 363 -12.85 21.33 3.10
CA VAL A 363 -13.87 20.41 3.64
C VAL A 363 -13.96 20.49 5.16
N ASN A 364 -15.19 20.50 5.69
CA ASN A 364 -15.49 20.22 7.09
C ASN A 364 -16.09 18.82 7.22
N LYS A 365 -15.48 17.96 8.06
CA LYS A 365 -16.08 16.65 8.41
C LYS A 365 -17.16 16.86 9.47
N LEU A 366 -18.35 16.35 9.20
CA LEU A 366 -19.50 16.39 10.10
C LEU A 366 -19.49 15.19 11.08
N ASN A 367 -18.91 14.06 10.66
CA ASN A 367 -18.69 12.87 11.48
C ASN A 367 -17.50 12.03 10.97
N SER A 368 -17.30 10.85 11.56
CA SER A 368 -16.26 9.89 11.16
C SER A 368 -16.85 8.52 10.80
N ASP A 369 -18.12 8.48 10.39
CA ASP A 369 -18.88 7.25 10.21
C ASP A 369 -18.66 6.61 8.83
N TRP A 370 -17.97 7.31 7.92
CA TRP A 370 -17.61 6.79 6.60
C TRP A 370 -16.53 5.71 6.72
N SER A 371 -16.86 4.48 6.31
CA SER A 371 -16.07 3.27 6.61
C SER A 371 -15.17 2.79 5.47
N MET A 372 -15.24 3.40 4.28
CA MET A 372 -14.36 3.06 3.16
C MET A 372 -12.93 3.53 3.42
N ALA A 373 -11.95 2.68 3.12
CA ALA A 373 -10.55 3.01 3.33
C ALA A 373 -10.04 3.93 2.20
N GLY A 374 -9.82 5.21 2.50
CA GLY A 374 -9.47 6.20 1.48
C GLY A 374 -8.24 5.88 0.63
N TYR A 375 -7.27 5.12 1.17
CA TYR A 375 -6.04 4.75 0.47
C TYR A 375 -6.22 3.67 -0.60
N THR A 376 -7.34 2.93 -0.62
CA THR A 376 -7.62 1.83 -1.55
C THR A 376 -8.31 2.31 -2.85
N GLN A 377 -8.60 3.61 -2.93
CA GLN A 377 -9.48 4.19 -3.94
C GLN A 377 -8.69 4.87 -5.06
N GLY A 378 -7.83 5.81 -4.69
CA GLY A 378 -7.09 6.66 -5.62
C GLY A 378 -6.33 7.78 -4.91
N THR A 379 -5.67 8.61 -5.69
CA THR A 379 -4.66 9.59 -5.24
C THR A 379 -5.12 10.46 -4.08
N PHE A 380 -4.22 10.76 -3.15
CA PHE A 380 -4.50 11.75 -2.10
C PHE A 380 -4.44 13.19 -2.64
N PHE A 381 -3.78 13.43 -3.77
CA PHE A 381 -3.58 14.78 -4.32
C PHE A 381 -4.83 15.37 -5.00
N ALA A 382 -5.89 14.59 -5.15
CA ALA A 382 -7.21 15.06 -5.61
C ALA A 382 -8.22 15.20 -4.45
N VAL A 383 -7.83 14.83 -3.21
CA VAL A 383 -8.68 15.00 -2.03
C VAL A 383 -8.63 16.47 -1.62
N THR A 384 -9.79 17.09 -1.46
CA THR A 384 -9.87 18.46 -0.96
C THR A 384 -9.43 18.53 0.50
N ASP A 385 -8.57 19.49 0.83
CA ASP A 385 -8.03 19.66 2.17
C ASP A 385 -9.11 19.96 3.21
N LEU A 386 -8.88 19.46 4.42
CA LEU A 386 -9.72 19.79 5.58
C LEU A 386 -9.51 21.25 5.98
N GLU A 387 -10.57 21.92 6.44
CA GLU A 387 -10.48 23.26 7.00
C GLU A 387 -9.48 23.29 8.17
N GLY A 388 -8.51 24.21 8.10
CA GLY A 388 -7.47 24.36 9.12
C GLY A 388 -6.33 23.34 9.04
N SER A 389 -6.29 22.47 8.02
CA SER A 389 -5.12 21.62 7.76
C SER A 389 -3.93 22.44 7.24
N GLU A 390 -2.72 21.95 7.49
CA GLU A 390 -1.47 22.60 7.06
C GLU A 390 -0.98 22.11 5.68
N GLY A 391 -1.88 21.57 4.83
CA GLY A 391 -1.52 21.13 3.48
C GLY A 391 -0.65 19.87 3.45
N GLN A 392 -1.06 18.81 4.16
CA GLN A 392 -0.27 17.58 4.30
C GLN A 392 0.04 16.88 2.96
N TRP A 393 -0.82 17.04 1.96
CA TRP A 393 -0.63 16.41 0.66
C TRP A 393 0.47 17.09 -0.18
N ASP A 394 0.73 18.38 0.04
CA ASP A 394 1.87 19.05 -0.61
C ASP A 394 3.20 18.52 -0.08
N GLU A 395 3.29 18.24 1.22
CA GLU A 395 4.46 17.60 1.83
C GLU A 395 4.68 16.20 1.26
N VAL A 396 3.63 15.37 1.25
CA VAL A 396 3.70 14.00 0.69
C VAL A 396 4.12 14.03 -0.77
N LYS A 397 3.60 14.98 -1.56
CA LYS A 397 3.98 15.16 -2.96
C LYS A 397 5.47 15.51 -3.08
N ALA A 398 5.96 16.45 -2.28
CA ALA A 398 7.36 16.84 -2.28
C ALA A 398 8.30 15.67 -1.89
N LEU A 399 7.91 14.85 -0.91
CA LEU A 399 8.64 13.64 -0.54
C LEU A 399 8.71 12.64 -1.70
N ASN A 400 7.59 12.39 -2.38
CA ASN A 400 7.57 11.51 -3.54
C ASN A 400 8.42 12.02 -4.70
N GLU A 401 8.38 13.33 -4.99
CA GLU A 401 9.19 13.96 -6.05
C GLU A 401 10.69 13.94 -5.71
N ALA A 402 11.04 13.99 -4.42
CA ALA A 402 12.42 13.90 -3.94
C ALA A 402 12.92 12.46 -3.76
N ALA A 403 12.03 11.47 -3.82
CA ALA A 403 12.35 10.07 -3.56
C ALA A 403 13.38 9.54 -4.56
N LYS A 404 14.41 8.86 -4.05
CA LYS A 404 15.38 8.16 -4.89
C LYS A 404 14.80 6.80 -5.31
N PRO A 405 14.71 6.50 -6.61
CA PRO A 405 14.25 5.18 -7.03
C PRO A 405 15.28 4.11 -6.68
N SER A 406 14.78 2.96 -6.22
CA SER A 406 15.57 1.74 -6.03
C SER A 406 16.31 1.37 -7.32
N ALA A 407 17.57 0.95 -7.20
CA ALA A 407 18.33 0.32 -8.30
C ALA A 407 17.62 -0.94 -8.85
N MET A 408 16.70 -1.51 -8.06
CA MET A 408 15.86 -2.65 -8.38
C MET A 408 14.42 -2.29 -8.75
N LEU A 409 14.10 -1.00 -8.96
CA LEU A 409 12.76 -0.57 -9.36
C LEU A 409 12.34 -1.25 -10.67
N GLY A 410 11.18 -1.91 -10.64
CA GLY A 410 10.62 -2.73 -11.71
C GLY A 410 11.08 -4.20 -11.73
N PHE A 411 11.96 -4.61 -10.82
CA PHE A 411 12.41 -6.01 -10.70
C PHE A 411 11.72 -6.71 -9.52
N ASP A 412 11.16 -7.88 -9.77
CA ASP A 412 10.85 -8.86 -8.74
C ASP A 412 11.52 -10.18 -9.08
N MET A 413 11.96 -10.88 -8.04
CA MET A 413 12.47 -12.23 -8.17
C MET A 413 11.31 -13.20 -8.47
N ASP A 414 11.46 -14.02 -9.51
CA ASP A 414 10.67 -15.25 -9.67
C ASP A 414 11.11 -16.25 -8.60
N THR A 415 10.20 -16.56 -7.68
CA THR A 415 10.49 -17.40 -6.52
C THR A 415 10.15 -18.88 -6.74
N SER A 416 9.58 -19.24 -7.90
CA SER A 416 9.03 -20.58 -8.17
C SER A 416 10.05 -21.72 -8.02
N ASN A 417 11.33 -21.45 -8.29
CA ASN A 417 12.40 -22.45 -8.18
C ASN A 417 13.00 -22.59 -6.76
N VAL A 418 12.65 -21.69 -5.83
CA VAL A 418 13.26 -21.61 -4.48
C VAL A 418 12.23 -21.48 -3.36
N GLU A 419 10.96 -21.82 -3.62
CA GLU A 419 9.87 -21.68 -2.64
C GLU A 419 10.13 -22.43 -1.33
N THR A 420 10.76 -23.60 -1.40
CA THR A 420 11.05 -24.43 -0.22
C THR A 420 12.13 -23.77 0.66
N GLU A 421 13.21 -23.32 0.04
CA GLU A 421 14.31 -22.62 0.70
C GLU A 421 13.82 -21.31 1.31
N LEU A 422 12.98 -20.54 0.58
CA LEU A 422 12.35 -19.32 1.08
C LEU A 422 11.49 -19.59 2.32
N ALA A 423 10.65 -20.61 2.29
CA ALA A 423 9.82 -20.98 3.45
C ALA A 423 10.67 -21.33 4.67
N ASN A 424 11.75 -22.10 4.49
CA ASN A 424 12.67 -22.45 5.56
C ASN A 424 13.41 -21.22 6.11
N CYS A 425 13.94 -20.36 5.24
CA CYS A 425 14.66 -19.14 5.64
C CYS A 425 13.73 -18.14 6.35
N ARG A 426 12.47 -17.99 5.91
CA ARG A 426 11.46 -17.19 6.62
C ARG A 426 11.20 -17.73 8.02
N ALA A 427 11.12 -19.05 8.20
CA ALA A 427 10.95 -19.62 9.53
C ALA A 427 12.14 -19.34 10.45
N VAL A 428 13.37 -19.36 9.93
CA VAL A 428 14.57 -18.94 10.68
C VAL A 428 14.51 -17.45 11.02
N TYR A 429 14.14 -16.59 10.06
CA TYR A 429 13.98 -15.16 10.29
C TYR A 429 12.96 -14.87 11.39
N GLU A 430 11.74 -15.40 11.27
CA GLU A 430 10.66 -15.21 12.25
C GLU A 430 11.00 -15.70 13.65
N LYS A 431 11.81 -16.76 13.75
CA LYS A 431 12.28 -17.31 15.03
C LYS A 431 13.14 -16.32 15.82
N TYR A 432 13.91 -15.46 15.14
CA TYR A 432 14.92 -14.61 15.78
C TYR A 432 14.68 -13.11 15.65
N LYS A 433 13.87 -12.66 14.68
CA LYS A 433 13.73 -11.23 14.36
C LYS A 433 13.36 -10.38 15.57
N SER A 434 12.47 -10.86 16.44
CA SER A 434 12.03 -10.05 17.58
C SER A 434 13.14 -9.84 18.60
N GLU A 435 13.96 -10.84 18.89
CA GLU A 435 15.10 -10.70 19.81
C GLU A 435 16.23 -9.87 19.18
N PHE A 436 16.45 -10.02 17.88
CA PHE A 436 17.47 -9.30 17.13
C PHE A 436 17.15 -7.80 17.04
N PHE A 437 15.96 -7.44 16.57
CA PHE A 437 15.60 -6.05 16.31
C PHE A 437 15.19 -5.25 17.55
N THR A 438 14.90 -5.91 18.68
CA THR A 438 14.66 -5.22 19.96
C THR A 438 15.95 -5.08 20.78
N GLY A 439 17.06 -5.67 20.32
CA GLY A 439 18.31 -5.71 21.06
C GLY A 439 18.22 -6.55 22.34
N ALA A 440 17.27 -7.48 22.45
CA ALA A 440 17.12 -8.30 23.64
C ALA A 440 18.24 -9.34 23.81
N GLN A 441 18.84 -9.75 22.70
CA GLN A 441 20.12 -10.45 22.67
C GLN A 441 21.19 -9.57 22.02
N ASP A 442 22.45 -9.88 22.27
CA ASP A 442 23.57 -9.22 21.59
C ASP A 442 23.47 -9.49 20.08
N PRO A 443 23.31 -8.45 19.23
CA PRO A 443 23.10 -8.63 17.80
C PRO A 443 24.32 -9.24 17.11
N ARG A 444 25.54 -9.02 17.62
CA ARG A 444 26.79 -9.56 17.05
C ARG A 444 26.94 -11.04 17.31
N GLU A 445 26.47 -11.54 18.44
CA GLU A 445 26.44 -12.98 18.71
C GLU A 445 25.26 -13.66 17.99
N LEU A 446 24.10 -13.00 17.98
CA LEU A 446 22.88 -13.58 17.41
C LEU A 446 22.96 -13.69 15.89
N ILE A 447 23.56 -12.72 15.19
CA ILE A 447 23.69 -12.77 13.72
C ILE A 447 24.49 -13.97 13.23
N GLU A 448 25.52 -14.40 13.96
CA GLU A 448 26.30 -15.60 13.62
C GLU A 448 25.43 -16.87 13.67
N THR A 449 24.51 -16.93 14.63
CA THR A 449 23.54 -18.03 14.74
C THR A 449 22.51 -17.96 13.62
N ILE A 450 21.93 -16.79 13.38
CA ILE A 450 20.93 -16.56 12.32
C ILE A 450 21.53 -16.96 10.96
N LYS A 451 22.73 -16.47 10.64
CA LYS A 451 23.44 -16.78 9.40
C LYS A 451 23.65 -18.27 9.20
N SER A 452 24.17 -18.96 10.22
CA SER A 452 24.39 -20.40 10.17
C SER A 452 23.11 -21.18 9.91
N GLU A 453 21.99 -20.80 10.54
CA GLU A 453 20.69 -21.42 10.30
C GLU A 453 20.09 -21.06 8.94
N LEU A 454 20.28 -19.82 8.45
CA LEU A 454 19.88 -19.41 7.10
C LEU A 454 20.64 -20.18 6.01
N ASP A 455 21.96 -20.31 6.16
CA ASP A 455 22.79 -21.10 5.24
C ASP A 455 22.34 -22.57 5.21
N ALA A 456 22.07 -23.16 6.37
CA ALA A 456 21.53 -24.52 6.47
C ALA A 456 20.10 -24.65 5.89
N ALA A 457 19.32 -23.57 5.92
CA ALA A 457 17.97 -23.49 5.36
C ALA A 457 17.94 -23.24 3.84
N GLY A 458 19.10 -22.97 3.21
CA GLY A 458 19.23 -22.81 1.77
C GLY A 458 19.39 -21.38 1.28
N TRP A 459 19.75 -20.42 2.15
CA TRP A 459 19.86 -19.00 1.82
C TRP A 459 20.74 -18.72 0.60
N GLU A 460 21.91 -19.35 0.50
CA GLU A 460 22.81 -19.16 -0.66
C GLU A 460 22.18 -19.61 -1.99
N THR A 461 21.27 -20.59 -1.96
CA THR A 461 20.53 -21.01 -3.17
C THR A 461 19.58 -19.89 -3.63
N ILE A 462 18.89 -19.24 -2.69
CA ILE A 462 18.01 -18.10 -2.95
C ILE A 462 18.83 -16.92 -3.48
N ARG A 463 19.95 -16.59 -2.82
CA ARG A 463 20.86 -15.50 -3.24
C ARG A 463 21.38 -15.72 -4.65
N ALA A 464 21.84 -16.93 -4.97
CA ALA A 464 22.38 -17.25 -6.28
C ALA A 464 21.31 -17.17 -7.38
N GLU A 465 20.09 -17.66 -7.12
CA GLU A 465 18.96 -17.55 -8.04
C GLU A 465 18.58 -16.08 -8.27
N ALA A 466 18.43 -15.30 -7.20
CA ALA A 466 18.13 -13.87 -7.29
C ALA A 466 19.19 -13.12 -8.11
N GLN A 467 20.47 -13.35 -7.82
CA GLN A 467 21.55 -12.70 -8.56
C GLN A 467 21.57 -13.10 -10.04
N ALA A 468 21.32 -14.38 -10.34
CA ALA A 468 21.25 -14.86 -11.72
C ALA A 468 20.12 -14.20 -12.51
N GLN A 469 18.94 -14.02 -11.90
CA GLN A 469 17.82 -13.31 -12.51
C GLN A 469 18.15 -11.83 -12.72
N ILE A 470 18.74 -11.15 -11.73
CA ILE A 470 19.20 -9.76 -11.89
C ILE A 470 20.20 -9.63 -13.05
N ASP A 471 21.20 -10.52 -13.10
CA ASP A 471 22.21 -10.48 -14.16
C ASP A 471 21.65 -10.79 -15.55
N ALA A 472 20.53 -11.51 -15.65
CA ALA A 472 19.81 -11.76 -16.90
C ALA A 472 19.00 -10.54 -17.40
N THR A 473 18.73 -9.56 -16.53
CA THR A 473 18.03 -8.31 -16.89
C THR A 473 18.97 -7.16 -17.28
N LYS A 474 20.28 -7.33 -17.08
CA LYS A 474 21.34 -6.40 -17.53
C LYS A 474 21.60 -6.57 -19.02
#